data_AF-W4M614-F1
#
_entry.id   AF-W4M614-F1
#
_cell.length_a   1.000
_cell.length_b   1.000
_cell.length_c   1.000
_cell.angle_alpha   90.00
_cell.angle_beta   90.00
_cell.angle_gamma   90.00
#
_symmetry.space_group_name_H-M   'P 1'
#
loop_
_entity.id
_entity.type
_entity.pdbx_description
1 polymer ?
#
loop_
_entity_poly.entity_id
_entity_poly.type
_entity_poly.pdbx_seq_one_letter_code
_entity_poly.pdbx_strand_id
1 'polypeptide(L)'
;MAARHRQLKADAPATKLTFRDHWNRPDVRGTLYARQGRICTYCGRCLPDNDKGDVEHFRPKGKVAEDDAHGGYWWLAYTFSNYLMSCSVCNRVYKRDRFPLRPGARQRVTFETRQRLRHEARLLVHPFDTDPIHGSIEQWLQVDWQETNCFIWPRETLSPKQRVQVQGTLDFFRINRSPRLIQERNNIRNNVLNALDQGDNVQVKQSASRFRPHSLIARQMIQDRQRLDLMPTPLEELRDFVLAELTLLDIAFRLLDQHPEDDSLKRVAQEQLWILVALWYDPPVATSSDAERFLPPMIQDRLRPYLNQFGEA
;
A
#
# COMPACT_ATOMS: atom_id res chain seq x y z
N MET A 1 -20.18 7.44 -13.46
CA MET A 1 -19.83 6.20 -14.22
C MET A 1 -20.59 4.96 -13.74
N ALA A 2 -20.73 4.74 -12.42
CA ALA A 2 -21.46 3.59 -11.87
C ALA A 2 -22.92 3.49 -12.37
N ALA A 3 -23.65 4.61 -12.51
CA ALA A 3 -25.01 4.61 -13.05
C ALA A 3 -25.08 4.10 -14.51
N ARG A 4 -24.14 4.50 -15.37
CA ARG A 4 -24.04 4.00 -16.75
C ARG A 4 -23.73 2.51 -16.79
N HIS A 5 -22.76 2.03 -16.00
CA HIS A 5 -22.44 0.61 -15.93
C HIS A 5 -23.61 -0.22 -15.37
N ARG A 6 -24.35 0.33 -14.40
CA ARG A 6 -25.57 -0.29 -13.88
C ARG A 6 -26.62 -0.45 -14.99
N GLN A 7 -26.87 0.60 -15.78
CA GLN A 7 -27.80 0.52 -16.90
C GLN A 7 -27.36 -0.54 -17.92
N LEU A 8 -26.09 -0.51 -18.35
CA LEU A 8 -25.55 -1.50 -19.28
C LEU A 8 -25.68 -2.94 -18.77
N LYS A 9 -25.47 -3.16 -17.46
CA LYS A 9 -25.64 -4.48 -16.84
C LYS A 9 -27.10 -4.89 -16.67
N ALA A 10 -28.02 -3.93 -16.49
CA ALA A 10 -29.45 -4.20 -16.46
C ALA A 10 -29.98 -4.59 -17.84
N ASP A 11 -29.54 -3.88 -18.88
CA ASP A 11 -29.98 -4.12 -20.27
C ASP A 11 -29.38 -5.41 -20.85
N ALA A 12 -28.12 -5.71 -20.52
CA ALA A 12 -27.42 -6.91 -20.98
C ALA A 12 -26.40 -7.37 -19.92
N PRO A 13 -26.77 -8.33 -19.05
CA PRO A 13 -25.94 -8.79 -17.93
C PRO A 13 -24.52 -9.25 -18.32
N ALA A 14 -24.39 -9.88 -19.50
CA ALA A 14 -23.13 -10.37 -20.04
C ALA A 14 -22.22 -9.28 -20.64
N THR A 15 -22.68 -8.02 -20.71
CA THR A 15 -21.91 -6.92 -21.33
C THR A 15 -20.55 -6.74 -20.65
N LYS A 16 -19.50 -6.70 -21.48
CA LYS A 16 -18.14 -6.38 -21.05
C LYS A 16 -18.02 -4.87 -20.81
N LEU A 17 -17.71 -4.49 -19.58
CA LEU A 17 -17.51 -3.09 -19.22
C LEU A 17 -16.11 -2.63 -19.60
N THR A 18 -16.00 -1.38 -20.05
CA THR A 18 -14.72 -0.71 -20.30
C THR A 18 -14.43 0.28 -19.17
N PHE A 19 -13.16 0.40 -18.79
CA PHE A 19 -12.74 1.26 -17.69
C PHE A 19 -11.58 2.13 -18.17
N ARG A 20 -11.75 3.45 -18.08
CA ARG A 20 -10.65 4.39 -18.28
C ARG A 20 -9.67 4.30 -17.11
N ASP A 21 -8.40 4.51 -17.40
CA ASP A 21 -7.25 4.34 -16.50
C ASP A 21 -7.09 5.49 -15.47
N HIS A 22 -8.20 5.97 -14.90
CA HIS A 22 -8.18 7.14 -14.00
C HIS A 22 -7.38 6.89 -12.71
N TRP A 23 -7.23 5.63 -12.30
CA TRP A 23 -6.43 5.28 -11.12
C TRP A 23 -4.93 5.51 -11.30
N ASN A 24 -4.44 5.69 -12.54
CA ASN A 24 -3.05 6.03 -12.81
C ASN A 24 -2.80 7.54 -12.93
N ARG A 25 -3.80 8.38 -12.70
CA ARG A 25 -3.60 9.83 -12.68
C ARG A 25 -2.66 10.24 -11.53
N PRO A 26 -1.91 11.33 -11.67
CA PRO A 26 -0.92 11.77 -10.67
C PRO A 26 -1.50 11.98 -9.26
N ASP A 27 -2.72 12.50 -9.16
CA ASP A 27 -3.45 12.72 -7.89
C ASP A 27 -3.70 11.40 -7.15
N VAL A 28 -4.20 10.39 -7.86
CA VAL A 28 -4.48 9.08 -7.27
C VAL A 28 -3.19 8.38 -6.86
N ARG A 29 -2.19 8.35 -7.75
CA ARG A 29 -0.90 7.69 -7.48
C ARG A 29 -0.12 8.39 -6.39
N GLY A 30 -0.05 9.72 -6.41
CA GLY A 30 0.62 10.51 -5.37
C GLY A 30 0.00 10.25 -3.99
N THR A 31 -1.33 10.23 -3.90
CA THR A 31 -2.03 9.89 -2.65
C THR A 31 -1.75 8.47 -2.18
N LEU A 32 -1.68 7.51 -3.12
CA LEU A 32 -1.32 6.13 -2.80
C LEU A 32 0.12 6.01 -2.28
N TYR A 33 1.08 6.69 -2.90
CA TYR A 33 2.46 6.72 -2.38
C TYR A 33 2.52 7.41 -1.02
N ALA A 34 1.84 8.53 -0.82
CA ALA A 34 1.78 9.21 0.47
C ALA A 34 1.25 8.30 1.59
N ARG A 35 0.25 7.47 1.30
CA ARG A 35 -0.35 6.55 2.29
C ARG A 35 0.43 5.27 2.50
N GLN A 36 1.03 4.72 1.43
CA GLN A 36 1.55 3.35 1.42
C GLN A 36 3.08 3.29 1.30
N GLY A 37 3.74 4.40 0.98
CA GLY A 37 5.12 4.43 0.54
C GLY A 37 5.30 3.84 -0.87
N ARG A 38 6.56 3.66 -1.28
CA ARG A 38 6.93 2.94 -2.52
C ARG A 38 7.19 1.46 -2.24
N ILE A 39 6.29 0.83 -1.48
CA ILE A 39 6.37 -0.59 -1.11
C ILE A 39 5.13 -1.33 -1.61
N CYS A 40 5.32 -2.59 -2.00
CA CYS A 40 4.21 -3.45 -2.36
C CYS A 40 3.42 -3.83 -1.11
N THR A 41 2.13 -3.51 -1.08
CA THR A 41 1.28 -3.78 0.10
C THR A 41 1.11 -5.26 0.43
N TYR A 42 1.40 -6.17 -0.52
CA TYR A 42 1.27 -7.61 -0.30
C TYR A 42 2.55 -8.27 0.20
N CYS A 43 3.68 -8.02 -0.46
CA CYS A 43 4.94 -8.72 -0.17
C CYS A 43 5.98 -7.87 0.55
N GLY A 44 5.68 -6.60 0.86
CA GLY A 44 6.55 -5.72 1.66
C GLY A 44 7.82 -5.25 0.98
N ARG A 45 8.11 -5.71 -0.25
CA ARG A 45 9.28 -5.28 -1.02
C ARG A 45 9.13 -3.87 -1.59
N CYS A 46 10.26 -3.21 -1.88
CA CYS A 46 10.27 -1.97 -2.64
C CYS A 46 9.67 -2.17 -4.04
N LEU A 47 8.91 -1.19 -4.52
CA LEU A 47 8.54 -1.13 -5.93
C LEU A 47 9.83 -0.86 -6.74
N PRO A 48 10.09 -1.58 -7.85
CA PRO A 48 11.34 -1.40 -8.60
C PRO A 48 11.53 0.04 -9.07
N ASP A 49 12.75 0.57 -9.06
CA ASP A 49 12.99 1.97 -9.42
C ASP A 49 12.59 2.29 -10.87
N ASN A 50 12.62 1.29 -11.76
CA ASN A 50 12.19 1.39 -13.16
C ASN A 50 10.72 0.97 -13.39
N ASP A 51 9.99 0.57 -12.35
CA ASP A 51 8.58 0.19 -12.40
C ASP A 51 7.86 0.95 -11.29
N LYS A 52 7.06 1.97 -11.67
CA LYS A 52 6.24 2.75 -10.75
C LYS A 52 5.32 1.87 -9.88
N GLY A 53 5.13 0.60 -10.23
CA GLY A 53 4.22 -0.31 -9.57
C GLY A 53 2.80 -0.10 -10.05
N ASP A 54 1.98 -1.12 -9.83
CA ASP A 54 0.60 -1.14 -10.27
C ASP A 54 -0.31 -0.53 -9.20
N VAL A 55 -1.24 0.33 -9.65
CA VAL A 55 -2.44 0.60 -8.86
C VAL A 55 -3.38 -0.58 -9.04
N GLU A 56 -3.41 -1.42 -8.02
CA GLU A 56 -4.15 -2.65 -8.01
C GLU A 56 -5.55 -2.50 -7.44
N HIS A 57 -6.52 -3.13 -8.10
CA HIS A 57 -7.88 -3.24 -7.59
C HIS A 57 -7.95 -4.42 -6.63
N PHE A 58 -8.01 -4.17 -5.32
CA PHE A 58 -8.12 -5.23 -4.31
C PHE A 58 -9.23 -6.22 -4.67
N ARG A 59 -10.41 -5.70 -5.01
CA ARG A 59 -11.53 -6.42 -5.59
C ARG A 59 -11.55 -6.21 -7.11
N PRO A 60 -11.45 -7.27 -7.93
CA PRO A 60 -11.22 -7.13 -9.35
C PRO A 60 -12.44 -6.53 -10.06
N LYS A 61 -12.21 -5.45 -10.81
CA LYS A 61 -13.27 -4.63 -11.42
C LYS A 61 -14.04 -5.29 -12.56
N GLY A 62 -13.40 -6.17 -13.34
CA GLY A 62 -13.93 -6.63 -14.63
C GLY A 62 -14.43 -8.07 -14.67
N LYS A 63 -13.91 -8.94 -13.81
CA LYS A 63 -14.27 -10.35 -13.66
C LYS A 63 -13.66 -10.95 -12.41
N VAL A 64 -14.11 -12.12 -11.99
CA VAL A 64 -13.54 -12.91 -10.89
C VAL A 64 -13.17 -14.27 -11.46
N ALA A 65 -11.90 -14.67 -11.36
CA ALA A 65 -11.41 -15.90 -11.99
C ALA A 65 -12.13 -17.16 -11.49
N GLU A 66 -12.56 -17.16 -10.24
CA GLU A 66 -13.25 -18.30 -9.63
C GLU A 66 -14.79 -18.26 -9.83
N ASP A 67 -15.33 -17.24 -10.49
CA ASP A 67 -16.77 -17.08 -10.73
C ASP A 67 -17.03 -16.22 -11.99
N ASP A 68 -17.17 -16.89 -13.13
CA ASP A 68 -17.43 -16.25 -14.43
C ASP A 68 -18.76 -15.48 -14.46
N ALA A 69 -19.76 -15.90 -13.69
CA ALA A 69 -21.07 -15.27 -13.65
C ALA A 69 -21.07 -13.96 -12.86
N HIS A 70 -20.10 -13.73 -11.98
CA HIS A 70 -20.02 -12.55 -11.14
C HIS A 70 -19.85 -11.24 -11.93
N GLY A 71 -19.10 -11.27 -13.04
CA GLY A 71 -18.79 -10.08 -13.83
C GLY A 71 -17.96 -9.01 -13.11
N GLY A 72 -17.28 -9.37 -12.00
CA GLY A 72 -16.40 -8.47 -11.24
C GLY A 72 -17.12 -7.45 -10.34
N TYR A 73 -16.34 -6.77 -9.51
CA TYR A 73 -16.78 -5.71 -8.60
C TYR A 73 -16.74 -4.35 -9.30
N TRP A 74 -17.40 -4.23 -10.44
CA TRP A 74 -17.32 -3.06 -11.34
C TRP A 74 -17.74 -1.74 -10.68
N TRP A 75 -18.60 -1.79 -9.67
CA TRP A 75 -19.02 -0.62 -8.91
C TRP A 75 -17.93 -0.06 -7.99
N LEU A 76 -16.86 -0.83 -7.75
CA LEU A 76 -15.67 -0.44 -6.98
C LEU A 76 -14.49 -0.06 -7.89
N ALA A 77 -14.69 -0.01 -9.20
CA ALA A 77 -13.62 0.28 -10.15
C ALA A 77 -12.98 1.67 -9.95
N TYR A 78 -13.75 2.61 -9.40
CA TYR A 78 -13.35 3.99 -9.10
C TYR A 78 -13.43 4.36 -7.62
N THR A 79 -13.36 3.36 -6.75
CA THR A 79 -13.38 3.56 -5.30
C THR A 79 -11.95 3.54 -4.77
N PHE A 80 -11.49 4.64 -4.18
CA PHE A 80 -10.11 4.77 -3.71
C PHE A 80 -9.73 3.70 -2.68
N SER A 81 -10.64 3.32 -1.78
CA SER A 81 -10.41 2.23 -0.80
C SER A 81 -10.31 0.83 -1.44
N ASN A 82 -10.53 0.70 -2.75
CA ASN A 82 -10.27 -0.52 -3.50
C ASN A 82 -8.90 -0.48 -4.21
N TYR A 83 -8.11 0.58 -4.07
CA TYR A 83 -6.81 0.76 -4.72
C TYR A 83 -5.64 0.48 -3.77
N LEU A 84 -4.68 -0.31 -4.23
CA LEU A 84 -3.47 -0.66 -3.49
C LEU A 84 -2.22 -0.52 -4.37
N MET A 85 -1.08 -0.16 -3.79
CA MET A 85 0.19 -0.18 -4.50
C MET A 85 0.80 -1.58 -4.48
N SER A 86 1.07 -2.14 -5.66
CA SER A 86 1.58 -3.50 -5.74
C SER A 86 2.69 -3.65 -6.76
N CYS A 87 3.61 -4.58 -6.50
CA CYS A 87 4.59 -4.97 -7.51
C CYS A 87 3.91 -5.79 -8.61
N SER A 88 4.46 -5.72 -9.81
CA SER A 88 3.96 -6.44 -10.99
C SER A 88 3.88 -7.95 -10.78
N VAL A 89 4.72 -8.56 -9.95
CA VAL A 89 4.64 -9.99 -9.61
C VAL A 89 3.37 -10.28 -8.79
N CYS A 90 3.15 -9.54 -7.69
CA CYS A 90 1.97 -9.77 -6.86
C CYS A 90 0.69 -9.49 -7.61
N ASN A 91 0.65 -8.44 -8.43
CA ASN A 91 -0.54 -8.12 -9.22
C ASN A 91 -0.68 -9.02 -10.45
N ARG A 92 0.24 -8.91 -11.42
CA ARG A 92 0.05 -9.46 -12.77
C ARG A 92 0.32 -10.97 -12.86
N VAL A 93 1.07 -11.55 -11.91
CA VAL A 93 1.35 -12.99 -11.88
C VAL A 93 0.45 -13.71 -10.89
N TYR A 94 0.44 -13.28 -9.62
CA TYR A 94 -0.35 -13.94 -8.59
C TYR A 94 -1.80 -13.48 -8.58
N LYS A 95 -2.10 -12.20 -8.37
CA LYS A 95 -3.49 -11.80 -8.11
C LYS A 95 -4.36 -11.83 -9.36
N ARG A 96 -4.01 -11.07 -10.40
CA ARG A 96 -4.81 -10.87 -11.60
C ARG A 96 -6.27 -10.55 -11.23
N ASP A 97 -7.19 -11.35 -11.72
CA ASP A 97 -8.62 -11.34 -11.43
C ASP A 97 -9.05 -12.37 -10.38
N ARG A 98 -8.10 -13.04 -9.71
CA ARG A 98 -8.39 -13.99 -8.63
C ARG A 98 -8.76 -13.24 -7.37
N PHE A 99 -9.85 -13.65 -6.74
CA PHE A 99 -10.31 -13.10 -5.47
C PHE A 99 -10.94 -14.20 -4.63
N PRO A 100 -10.15 -15.14 -4.07
CA PRO A 100 -10.68 -16.33 -3.43
C PRO A 100 -11.50 -16.01 -2.18
N LEU A 101 -12.52 -16.84 -1.92
CA LEU A 101 -13.23 -16.87 -0.64
C LEU A 101 -12.55 -17.85 0.32
N ARG A 102 -12.82 -17.72 1.61
CA ARG A 102 -12.37 -18.68 2.63
C ARG A 102 -12.98 -20.07 2.37
N PRO A 103 -12.30 -21.15 2.78
CA PRO A 103 -12.86 -22.50 2.67
C PRO A 103 -14.29 -22.59 3.20
N GLY A 104 -15.17 -23.20 2.42
CA GLY A 104 -16.61 -23.36 2.75
C GLY A 104 -17.51 -22.17 2.39
N ALA A 105 -16.96 -20.99 2.10
CA ALA A 105 -17.77 -19.86 1.62
C ALA A 105 -18.07 -20.01 0.13
N ARG A 106 -19.34 -19.82 -0.24
CA ARG A 106 -19.82 -19.97 -1.63
C ARG A 106 -20.42 -18.70 -2.22
N GLN A 107 -20.86 -17.76 -1.38
CA GLN A 107 -21.56 -16.58 -1.85
C GLN A 107 -20.62 -15.36 -1.90
N ARG A 108 -20.47 -14.80 -3.10
CA ARG A 108 -19.82 -13.52 -3.34
C ARG A 108 -20.83 -12.38 -3.26
N VAL A 109 -20.36 -11.19 -2.92
CA VAL A 109 -21.18 -9.98 -2.88
C VAL A 109 -21.32 -9.41 -4.28
N THR A 110 -22.56 -9.36 -4.76
CA THR A 110 -22.95 -8.72 -6.02
C THR A 110 -23.27 -7.23 -5.81
N PHE A 111 -23.60 -6.52 -6.89
CA PHE A 111 -24.03 -5.14 -6.79
C PHE A 111 -25.29 -5.00 -5.91
N GLU A 112 -26.25 -5.92 -6.03
CA GLU A 112 -27.53 -5.93 -5.30
C GLU A 112 -27.34 -6.18 -3.80
N THR A 113 -26.27 -6.88 -3.44
CA THR A 113 -25.93 -7.25 -2.05
C THR A 113 -24.78 -6.44 -1.47
N ARG A 114 -24.34 -5.36 -2.16
CA ARG A 114 -23.15 -4.55 -1.83
C ARG A 114 -23.09 -4.00 -0.40
N GLN A 115 -24.23 -3.82 0.26
CA GLN A 115 -24.32 -3.47 1.69
C GLN A 115 -23.64 -4.51 2.60
N ARG A 116 -23.47 -5.75 2.14
CA ARG A 116 -22.79 -6.84 2.87
C ARG A 116 -21.30 -6.94 2.56
N LEU A 117 -20.71 -6.02 1.78
CA LEU A 117 -19.33 -6.10 1.30
C LEU A 117 -18.30 -6.32 2.41
N ARG A 118 -18.50 -5.69 3.58
CA ARG A 118 -17.63 -5.83 4.76
C ARG A 118 -17.67 -7.23 5.39
N HIS A 119 -18.75 -7.97 5.18
CA HIS A 119 -18.98 -9.30 5.74
C HIS A 119 -18.68 -10.43 4.76
N GLU A 120 -18.27 -10.10 3.53
CA GLU A 120 -17.90 -11.12 2.55
C GLU A 120 -16.73 -11.94 3.08
N ALA A 121 -16.86 -13.26 3.02
CA ALA A 121 -15.86 -14.19 3.53
C ALA A 121 -14.64 -14.31 2.61
N ARG A 122 -14.04 -13.19 2.20
CA ARG A 122 -12.82 -13.12 1.36
C ARG A 122 -11.63 -13.80 2.05
N LEU A 123 -10.80 -14.50 1.28
CA LEU A 123 -9.57 -15.12 1.77
C LEU A 123 -8.43 -14.10 1.89
N LEU A 124 -8.27 -13.22 0.91
CA LEU A 124 -7.18 -12.24 0.90
C LEU A 124 -7.43 -11.18 1.96
N VAL A 125 -6.42 -10.85 2.77
CA VAL A 125 -6.45 -9.73 3.71
C VAL A 125 -6.32 -8.41 2.96
N HIS A 126 -7.17 -7.44 3.30
CA HIS A 126 -6.98 -6.05 2.88
C HIS A 126 -5.99 -5.38 3.85
N PRO A 127 -4.84 -4.86 3.39
CA PRO A 127 -3.78 -4.43 4.31
C PRO A 127 -4.11 -3.22 5.20
N PHE A 128 -5.15 -2.45 4.82
CA PHE A 128 -5.61 -1.29 5.59
C PHE A 128 -6.91 -1.56 6.36
N ASP A 129 -7.41 -2.80 6.34
CA ASP A 129 -8.51 -3.15 7.24
C ASP A 129 -7.97 -3.25 8.67
N THR A 130 -8.64 -2.54 9.57
CA THR A 130 -8.35 -2.58 11.00
C THR A 130 -9.38 -3.43 11.72
N ASP A 131 -8.91 -4.26 12.65
CA ASP A 131 -9.77 -4.98 13.59
C ASP A 131 -9.75 -4.28 14.95
N PRO A 132 -10.90 -4.17 15.65
CA PRO A 132 -10.94 -3.52 16.96
C PRO A 132 -10.07 -4.19 18.03
N ILE A 133 -9.79 -5.51 17.90
CA ILE A 133 -9.06 -6.29 18.90
C ILE A 133 -7.58 -6.36 18.55
N HIS A 134 -7.26 -6.63 17.28
CA HIS A 134 -5.89 -6.90 16.82
C HIS A 134 -5.30 -5.77 15.97
N GLY A 135 -5.96 -4.61 15.88
CA GLY A 135 -5.46 -3.44 15.18
C GLY A 135 -5.15 -3.67 13.69
N SER A 136 -4.01 -3.16 13.23
CA SER A 136 -3.57 -3.23 11.83
C SER A 136 -3.01 -4.60 11.45
N ILE A 137 -2.83 -4.86 10.15
CA ILE A 137 -2.25 -6.11 9.66
C ILE A 137 -0.86 -6.43 10.25
N GLU A 138 -0.05 -5.43 10.58
CA GLU A 138 1.26 -5.63 11.23
C GLU A 138 1.14 -6.37 12.58
N GLN A 139 0.06 -6.09 13.32
CA GLN A 139 -0.22 -6.74 14.60
C GLN A 139 -0.76 -8.16 14.44
N TRP A 140 -1.14 -8.58 13.22
CA TRP A 140 -1.60 -9.94 12.94
C TRP A 140 -0.46 -10.85 12.50
N LEU A 141 0.70 -10.27 12.19
CA LEU A 141 1.86 -10.96 11.65
C LEU A 141 2.97 -11.09 12.69
N GLN A 142 3.66 -12.22 12.67
CA GLN A 142 4.89 -12.48 13.39
C GLN A 142 5.99 -12.76 12.39
N VAL A 143 7.18 -12.19 12.62
CA VAL A 143 8.37 -12.47 11.84
C VAL A 143 9.28 -13.34 12.68
N ASP A 144 9.67 -14.46 12.11
CA ASP A 144 10.69 -15.33 12.67
C ASP A 144 12.09 -14.81 12.34
N TRP A 145 12.46 -13.68 12.95
CA TRP A 145 13.71 -13.00 12.67
C TRP A 145 14.93 -13.68 13.31
N GLN A 146 14.72 -14.54 14.31
CA GLN A 146 15.81 -15.28 14.96
C GLN A 146 16.30 -16.45 14.09
N GLU A 147 15.42 -16.99 13.25
CA GLU A 147 15.75 -18.03 12.30
C GLU A 147 16.34 -17.48 10.98
N THR A 148 17.01 -18.37 10.25
CA THR A 148 17.72 -18.04 9.01
C THR A 148 16.84 -17.58 7.85
N ASN A 149 15.52 -17.82 7.91
CA ASN A 149 14.61 -17.60 6.77
C ASN A 149 13.69 -16.37 6.90
N CYS A 150 13.64 -15.69 8.05
CA CYS A 150 12.76 -14.54 8.27
C CYS A 150 11.32 -14.78 7.79
N PHE A 151 10.77 -15.97 8.10
CA PHE A 151 9.43 -16.32 7.69
C PHE A 151 8.39 -15.46 8.41
N ILE A 152 7.30 -15.20 7.71
CA ILE A 152 6.18 -14.42 8.25
C ILE A 152 5.04 -15.40 8.53
N TRP A 153 4.48 -15.34 9.73
CA TRP A 153 3.43 -16.23 10.20
C TRP A 153 2.25 -15.45 10.77
N PRO A 154 1.03 -16.01 10.76
CA PRO A 154 -0.05 -15.47 11.56
C PRO A 154 0.30 -15.56 13.04
N ARG A 155 0.00 -14.52 13.83
CA ARG A 155 0.14 -14.59 15.28
C ARG A 155 -0.79 -15.64 15.89
N GLU A 156 -0.31 -16.26 16.97
CA GLU A 156 -1.07 -17.28 17.70
C GLU A 156 -2.36 -16.73 18.31
N THR A 157 -2.36 -15.46 18.71
CA THR A 157 -3.49 -14.75 19.31
C THR A 157 -4.69 -14.57 18.38
N LEU A 158 -4.51 -14.74 17.07
CA LEU A 158 -5.59 -14.59 16.10
C LEU A 158 -6.66 -15.66 16.27
N SER A 159 -7.92 -15.26 16.06
CA SER A 159 -9.02 -16.21 15.96
C SER A 159 -8.79 -17.21 14.82
N PRO A 160 -9.38 -18.43 14.87
CA PRO A 160 -9.23 -19.42 13.79
C PRO A 160 -9.59 -18.86 12.41
N LYS A 161 -10.62 -18.00 12.35
CA LYS A 161 -11.06 -17.33 11.12
C LYS A 161 -10.03 -16.36 10.55
N GLN A 162 -9.38 -15.57 11.41
CA GLN A 162 -8.32 -14.64 11.01
C GLN A 162 -7.05 -15.40 10.61
N ARG A 163 -6.69 -16.45 11.35
CA ARG A 163 -5.52 -17.29 11.05
C ARG A 163 -5.61 -17.91 9.66
N VAL A 164 -6.77 -18.48 9.31
CA VAL A 164 -7.03 -18.99 7.94
C VAL A 164 -6.88 -17.89 6.88
N GLN A 165 -7.37 -16.68 7.17
CA GLN A 165 -7.32 -15.57 6.24
C GLN A 165 -5.88 -15.06 6.01
N VAL A 166 -5.12 -14.86 7.10
CA VAL A 166 -3.72 -14.45 7.06
C VAL A 166 -2.87 -15.52 6.38
N GLN A 167 -2.97 -16.77 6.83
CA GLN A 167 -2.21 -17.88 6.24
C GLN A 167 -2.53 -18.03 4.74
N GLY A 168 -3.82 -18.01 4.38
CA GLY A 168 -4.24 -18.06 2.98
C GLY A 168 -3.70 -16.90 2.14
N THR A 169 -3.58 -15.70 2.71
CA THR A 169 -2.97 -14.55 2.04
C THR A 169 -1.47 -14.74 1.83
N LEU A 170 -0.75 -15.20 2.86
CA LEU A 170 0.69 -15.48 2.80
C LEU A 170 0.99 -16.55 1.74
N ASP A 171 0.19 -17.62 1.70
CA ASP A 171 0.32 -18.70 0.71
C ASP A 171 -0.03 -18.23 -0.70
N PHE A 172 -1.12 -17.46 -0.86
CA PHE A 172 -1.57 -16.95 -2.15
C PHE A 172 -0.50 -16.09 -2.85
N PHE A 173 0.15 -15.21 -2.09
CA PHE A 173 1.25 -14.37 -2.59
C PHE A 173 2.62 -15.01 -2.49
N ARG A 174 2.69 -16.28 -2.04
CA ARG A 174 3.93 -17.05 -1.91
C ARG A 174 4.98 -16.34 -1.06
N ILE A 175 4.54 -15.65 0.00
CA ILE A 175 5.40 -14.79 0.84
C ILE A 175 6.58 -15.58 1.40
N ASN A 176 6.38 -16.79 1.92
CA ASN A 176 7.46 -17.64 2.43
C ASN A 176 8.04 -18.62 1.39
N ARG A 177 7.69 -18.51 0.09
CA ARG A 177 8.12 -19.46 -0.95
C ARG A 177 8.95 -18.82 -2.07
N SER A 178 9.39 -17.58 -1.89
CA SER A 178 10.22 -16.84 -2.85
C SER A 178 11.63 -16.65 -2.27
N PRO A 179 12.67 -17.29 -2.83
CA PRO A 179 14.05 -17.11 -2.37
C PRO A 179 14.50 -15.66 -2.38
N ARG A 180 14.07 -14.87 -3.38
CA ARG A 180 14.39 -13.43 -3.45
C ARG A 180 13.76 -12.64 -2.32
N LEU A 181 12.49 -12.91 -1.98
CA LEU A 181 11.84 -12.22 -0.84
C LEU A 181 12.46 -12.63 0.50
N ILE A 182 12.89 -13.89 0.64
CA ILE A 182 13.58 -14.37 1.84
C ILE A 182 14.95 -13.68 1.96
N GLN A 183 15.71 -13.61 0.87
CA GLN A 183 16.99 -12.91 0.83
C GLN A 183 16.86 -11.42 1.17
N GLU A 184 15.88 -10.72 0.59
CA GLU A 184 15.61 -9.30 0.91
C GLU A 184 15.35 -9.11 2.41
N ARG A 185 14.53 -9.96 3.03
CA ARG A 185 14.25 -9.91 4.47
C ARG A 185 15.48 -10.22 5.32
N ASN A 186 16.25 -11.23 4.94
CA ASN A 186 17.51 -11.57 5.61
C ASN A 186 18.52 -10.42 5.57
N ASN A 187 18.60 -9.70 4.44
CA ASN A 187 19.45 -8.51 4.34
C ASN A 187 19.01 -7.41 5.31
N ILE A 188 17.70 -7.15 5.41
CA ILE A 188 17.17 -6.19 6.39
C ILE A 188 17.47 -6.64 7.82
N ARG A 189 17.21 -7.90 8.18
CA ARG A 189 17.55 -8.46 9.49
C ARG A 189 19.02 -8.23 9.82
N ASN A 190 19.94 -8.61 8.93
CA ASN A 190 21.37 -8.49 9.16
C ASN A 190 21.81 -7.03 9.29
N ASN A 191 21.26 -6.13 8.48
CA ASN A 191 21.53 -4.70 8.59
C ASN A 191 21.08 -4.13 9.94
N VAL A 192 19.90 -4.53 10.42
CA VAL A 192 19.39 -4.09 11.74
C VAL A 192 20.23 -4.68 12.87
N LEU A 193 20.63 -5.95 12.80
CA LEU A 193 21.53 -6.56 13.79
C LEU A 193 22.86 -5.80 13.86
N ASN A 194 23.50 -5.56 12.72
CA ASN A 194 24.76 -4.81 12.66
C ASN A 194 24.61 -3.40 13.23
N ALA A 195 23.52 -2.70 12.90
CA ALA A 195 23.25 -1.36 13.42
C ALA A 195 23.04 -1.36 14.94
N LEU A 196 22.34 -2.37 15.49
CA LEU A 196 22.18 -2.54 16.94
C LEU A 196 23.52 -2.80 17.63
N ASP A 197 24.36 -3.66 17.06
CA ASP A 197 25.67 -4.02 17.62
C ASP A 197 26.64 -2.83 17.59
N GLN A 198 26.54 -1.95 16.59
CA GLN A 198 27.34 -0.72 16.47
C GLN A 198 26.77 0.47 17.24
N GLY A 199 25.57 0.35 17.82
CA GLY A 199 24.87 1.47 18.46
C GLY A 199 24.35 2.53 17.47
N ASP A 200 24.21 2.19 16.19
CA ASP A 200 23.62 3.06 15.17
C ASP A 200 22.09 3.09 15.28
N ASN A 201 21.63 3.85 16.28
CA ASN A 201 20.22 4.04 16.56
C ASN A 201 19.45 4.70 15.39
N VAL A 202 20.14 5.49 14.55
CA VAL A 202 19.52 6.17 13.40
C VAL A 202 19.15 5.14 12.34
N GLN A 203 20.08 4.24 11.98
CA GLN A 203 19.83 3.19 11.00
C GLN A 203 18.74 2.20 11.48
N VAL A 204 18.70 1.89 12.78
CA VAL A 204 17.63 1.03 13.35
C VAL A 204 16.27 1.70 13.20
N LYS A 205 16.14 2.98 13.60
CA LYS A 205 14.91 3.76 13.43
C LYS A 205 14.49 3.84 11.97
N GLN A 206 15.41 4.17 11.08
CA GLN A 206 15.13 4.24 9.64
C GLN A 206 14.60 2.90 9.12
N SER A 207 15.21 1.78 9.50
CA SER A 207 14.79 0.43 9.10
C SER A 207 13.40 0.04 9.64
N ALA A 208 13.00 0.61 10.78
CA ALA A 208 11.71 0.38 11.43
C ALA A 208 10.59 1.33 10.95
N SER A 209 10.90 2.30 10.10
CA SER A 209 9.91 3.19 9.51
C SER A 209 8.93 2.40 8.65
N ARG A 210 7.62 2.65 8.83
CA ARG A 210 6.56 1.93 8.12
C ARG A 210 6.58 2.08 6.60
N PHE A 211 7.25 3.11 6.09
CA PHE A 211 7.41 3.36 4.66
C PHE A 211 8.64 2.64 4.07
N ARG A 212 9.42 1.93 4.90
CA ARG A 212 10.55 1.11 4.44
C ARG A 212 10.15 -0.33 4.12
N PRO A 213 10.81 -0.95 3.13
CA PRO A 213 10.58 -2.35 2.81
C PRO A 213 10.83 -3.26 4.01
N HIS A 214 9.95 -4.22 4.23
CA HIS A 214 10.05 -5.24 5.28
C HIS A 214 10.26 -4.67 6.70
N SER A 215 9.82 -3.44 6.96
CA SER A 215 10.02 -2.73 8.24
C SER A 215 9.49 -3.46 9.47
N LEU A 216 8.51 -4.36 9.30
CA LEU A 216 8.01 -5.23 10.35
C LEU A 216 9.12 -6.05 11.03
N ILE A 217 10.18 -6.42 10.31
CA ILE A 217 11.35 -7.12 10.86
C ILE A 217 12.00 -6.25 11.95
N ALA A 218 12.39 -5.03 11.58
CA ALA A 218 13.05 -4.10 12.49
C ALA A 218 12.15 -3.75 13.67
N ARG A 219 10.85 -3.53 13.44
CA ARG A 219 9.86 -3.24 14.49
C ARG A 219 9.75 -4.38 15.50
N GLN A 220 9.70 -5.64 15.05
CA GLN A 220 9.63 -6.80 15.96
C GLN A 220 10.97 -7.04 16.67
N MET A 221 12.11 -6.82 16.02
CA MET A 221 13.42 -6.88 16.68
C MET A 221 13.54 -5.85 17.81
N ILE A 222 13.06 -4.62 17.58
CA ILE A 222 13.00 -3.55 18.59
C ILE A 222 12.14 -3.97 19.78
N GLN A 223 10.95 -4.54 19.51
CA GLN A 223 10.02 -5.02 20.53
C GLN A 223 10.63 -6.17 21.35
N ASP A 224 11.16 -7.20 20.69
CA ASP A 224 11.68 -8.41 21.33
C ASP A 224 12.94 -8.13 22.16
N ARG A 225 13.76 -7.14 21.74
CA ARG A 225 14.92 -6.66 22.52
C ARG A 225 14.57 -5.59 23.56
N GLN A 226 13.29 -5.26 23.72
CA GLN A 226 12.79 -4.24 24.67
C GLN A 226 13.42 -2.85 24.47
N ARG A 227 13.83 -2.52 23.24
CA ARG A 227 14.46 -1.24 22.86
C ARG A 227 13.45 -0.24 22.30
N LEU A 228 12.31 -0.08 22.96
CA LEU A 228 11.20 0.76 22.47
C LEU A 228 11.61 2.22 22.23
N ASP A 229 12.71 2.69 22.82
CA ASP A 229 13.38 3.97 22.54
C ASP A 229 13.80 4.13 21.06
N LEU A 230 13.98 3.01 20.35
CA LEU A 230 14.35 2.95 18.95
C LEU A 230 13.15 2.83 18.00
N MET A 231 11.91 2.78 18.50
CA MET A 231 10.74 2.79 17.65
C MET A 231 10.56 4.19 17.04
N PRO A 232 10.42 4.34 15.71
CA PRO A 232 10.17 5.63 15.09
C PRO A 232 8.85 6.22 15.58
N THR A 233 8.90 7.48 15.97
CA THR A 233 7.68 8.24 16.29
C THR A 233 6.94 8.62 15.01
N PRO A 234 5.60 8.82 15.06
CA PRO A 234 4.84 9.32 13.92
C PRO A 234 5.42 10.62 13.32
N LEU A 235 5.98 11.49 14.16
CA LEU A 235 6.58 12.76 13.74
C LEU A 235 7.91 12.55 12.99
N GLU A 236 8.78 11.65 13.47
CA GLU A 236 10.02 11.28 12.77
C GLU A 236 9.70 10.64 11.41
N GLU A 237 8.75 9.71 11.36
CA GLU A 237 8.34 9.07 10.10
C GLU A 237 7.78 10.08 9.09
N LEU A 238 6.91 11.01 9.52
CA LEU A 238 6.38 12.06 8.65
C LEU A 238 7.48 12.99 8.15
N ARG A 239 8.35 13.46 9.06
CA ARG A 239 9.46 14.36 8.71
C ARG A 239 10.35 13.74 7.66
N ASP A 240 10.84 12.53 7.92
CA ASP A 240 11.80 11.86 7.05
C ASP A 240 11.17 11.57 5.68
N PHE A 241 9.86 11.26 5.65
CA PHE A 241 9.13 11.08 4.40
C PHE A 241 8.99 12.39 3.62
N VAL A 242 8.53 13.47 4.25
CA VAL A 242 8.38 14.78 3.59
C VAL A 242 9.73 15.26 3.03
N LEU A 243 10.81 15.16 3.80
CA LEU A 243 12.15 15.58 3.35
C LEU A 243 12.65 14.76 2.15
N ALA A 244 12.38 13.45 2.13
CA ALA A 244 12.73 12.60 0.99
C ALA A 244 11.96 13.02 -0.28
N GLU A 245 10.67 13.31 -0.17
CA GLU A 245 9.85 13.75 -1.31
C GLU A 245 10.21 15.16 -1.79
N LEU A 246 10.56 16.08 -0.88
CA LEU A 246 11.08 17.40 -1.23
C LEU A 246 12.39 17.30 -2.01
N THR A 247 13.29 16.39 -1.62
CA THR A 247 14.55 16.13 -2.32
C THR A 247 14.29 15.66 -3.75
N LEU A 248 13.36 14.72 -3.94
CA LEU A 248 12.99 14.24 -5.27
C LEU A 248 12.29 15.31 -6.10
N LEU A 249 11.45 16.16 -5.49
CA LEU A 249 10.79 17.27 -6.17
C LEU A 249 11.81 18.31 -6.69
N ASP A 250 12.81 18.66 -5.87
CA ASP A 250 13.90 19.55 -6.27
C ASP A 250 14.66 19.00 -7.49
N ILE A 251 15.05 17.72 -7.44
CA ILE A 251 15.71 17.05 -8.56
C ILE A 251 14.83 17.10 -9.81
N ALA A 252 13.53 16.79 -9.68
CA ALA A 252 12.60 16.80 -10.80
C ALA A 252 12.45 18.19 -11.44
N PHE A 253 12.38 19.26 -10.63
CA PHE A 253 12.30 20.62 -11.16
C PHE A 253 13.60 21.08 -11.83
N ARG A 254 14.77 20.79 -11.25
CA ARG A 254 16.05 21.11 -11.90
C ARG A 254 16.20 20.41 -13.25
N LEU A 255 15.73 19.17 -13.37
CA LEU A 255 15.73 18.45 -14.65
C LEU A 255 14.71 19.03 -15.63
N LEU A 256 13.53 19.46 -15.17
CA LEU A 256 12.53 20.12 -16.02
C LEU A 256 12.97 21.48 -16.53
N ASP A 257 13.76 22.22 -15.76
CA ASP A 257 14.34 23.49 -16.22
C ASP A 257 15.31 23.26 -17.41
N GLN A 258 15.98 22.11 -17.43
CA GLN A 258 16.89 21.70 -18.51
C GLN A 258 16.16 21.03 -19.68
N HIS A 259 15.04 20.36 -19.40
CA HIS A 259 14.26 19.55 -20.34
C HIS A 259 12.75 19.83 -20.22
N PRO A 260 12.29 21.07 -20.52
CA PRO A 260 10.90 21.49 -20.28
C PRO A 260 9.88 20.74 -21.14
N GLU A 261 10.30 20.11 -22.23
CA GLU A 261 9.48 19.32 -23.13
C GLU A 261 9.19 17.89 -22.63
N ASP A 262 9.96 17.36 -21.67
CA ASP A 262 9.85 15.97 -21.23
C ASP A 262 8.59 15.70 -20.40
N ASP A 263 7.60 15.04 -21.03
CA ASP A 263 6.34 14.70 -20.40
C ASP A 263 6.46 13.65 -19.27
N SER A 264 7.49 12.80 -19.31
CA SER A 264 7.77 11.85 -18.24
C SER A 264 8.22 12.60 -16.98
N LEU A 265 9.13 13.57 -17.12
CA LEU A 265 9.56 14.43 -16.03
C LEU A 265 8.42 15.29 -15.48
N LYS A 266 7.57 15.86 -16.35
CA LYS A 266 6.38 16.62 -15.91
C LYS A 266 5.47 15.76 -15.06
N ARG A 267 5.25 14.50 -15.48
CA ARG A 267 4.42 13.55 -14.75
C ARG A 267 5.03 13.16 -13.41
N VAL A 268 6.34 12.94 -13.34
CA VAL A 268 7.04 12.67 -12.07
C VAL A 268 6.86 13.87 -11.12
N ALA A 269 7.14 15.09 -11.58
CA ALA A 269 6.96 16.29 -10.77
C ALA A 269 5.51 16.46 -10.27
N GLN A 270 4.51 16.20 -11.12
CA GLN A 270 3.10 16.21 -10.72
C GLN A 270 2.79 15.14 -9.67
N GLU A 271 3.28 13.91 -9.84
CA GLU A 271 3.13 12.84 -8.85
C GLU A 271 3.73 13.28 -7.50
N GLN A 272 4.92 13.89 -7.49
CA GLN A 272 5.57 14.36 -6.26
C GLN A 272 4.82 15.50 -5.57
N LEU A 273 4.29 16.45 -6.34
CA LEU A 273 3.42 17.50 -5.79
C LEU A 273 2.19 16.89 -5.12
N TRP A 274 1.54 15.92 -5.74
CA TRP A 274 0.38 15.24 -5.16
C TRP A 274 0.71 14.39 -3.94
N ILE A 275 1.92 13.83 -3.84
CA ILE A 275 2.38 13.17 -2.60
C ILE A 275 2.43 14.19 -1.47
N LEU A 276 3.08 15.34 -1.68
CA LEU A 276 3.20 16.38 -0.66
C LEU A 276 1.84 17.00 -0.30
N VAL A 277 0.94 17.17 -1.27
CA VAL A 277 -0.46 17.60 -1.01
C VAL A 277 -1.18 16.61 -0.12
N ALA A 278 -1.09 15.31 -0.42
CA ALA A 278 -1.73 14.27 0.39
C ALA A 278 -1.14 14.19 1.80
N LEU A 279 0.18 14.31 1.94
CA LEU A 279 0.86 14.38 3.24
C LEU A 279 0.48 15.64 4.02
N TRP A 280 0.26 16.78 3.36
CA TRP A 280 -0.19 17.99 4.04
C TRP A 280 -1.67 17.89 4.45
N TYR A 281 -2.54 17.36 3.59
CA TYR A 281 -3.98 17.31 3.84
C TYR A 281 -4.39 16.28 4.91
N ASP A 282 -3.99 15.02 4.74
CA ASP A 282 -4.36 13.90 5.63
C ASP A 282 -3.20 12.90 5.70
N PRO A 283 -2.12 13.24 6.44
CA PRO A 283 -0.97 12.36 6.53
C PRO A 283 -1.34 11.05 7.23
N PRO A 284 -0.79 9.90 6.79
CA PRO A 284 -1.07 8.59 7.41
C PRO A 284 -0.49 8.44 8.84
N VAL A 285 0.35 9.39 9.27
CA VAL A 285 0.99 9.46 10.59
C VAL A 285 1.14 10.93 11.01
N ALA A 286 1.12 11.20 12.32
CA ALA A 286 1.14 12.57 12.87
C ALA A 286 -0.04 13.43 12.35
N THR A 287 0.14 14.75 12.21
CA THR A 287 -0.96 15.68 11.85
C THR A 287 -0.64 16.54 10.64
N SER A 288 -1.68 17.13 10.02
CA SER A 288 -1.54 18.13 8.96
C SER A 288 -0.66 19.33 9.38
N SER A 289 -0.78 19.78 10.63
CA SER A 289 0.05 20.86 11.17
C SER A 289 1.52 20.45 11.29
N ASP A 290 1.81 19.18 11.61
CA ASP A 290 3.18 18.68 11.62
C ASP A 290 3.76 18.64 10.20
N ALA A 291 2.98 18.20 9.21
CA ALA A 291 3.40 18.22 7.81
C ALA A 291 3.73 19.64 7.33
N GLU A 292 2.87 20.61 7.65
CA GLU A 292 3.06 22.02 7.30
C GLU A 292 4.40 22.58 7.80
N ARG A 293 4.81 22.22 9.03
CA ARG A 293 6.10 22.65 9.62
C ARG A 293 7.32 22.16 8.83
N PHE A 294 7.20 21.04 8.11
CA PHE A 294 8.28 20.48 7.30
C PHE A 294 8.27 20.99 5.85
N LEU A 295 7.23 21.70 5.43
CA LEU A 295 7.10 22.27 4.10
C LEU A 295 7.60 23.71 4.09
N PRO A 296 8.64 24.05 3.30
CA PRO A 296 9.07 25.44 3.14
C PRO A 296 7.95 26.34 2.59
N PRO A 297 7.86 27.64 2.95
CA PRO A 297 6.79 28.53 2.50
C PRO A 297 6.58 28.56 0.97
N MET A 298 7.67 28.61 0.19
CA MET A 298 7.61 28.56 -1.27
C MET A 298 6.96 27.27 -1.81
N ILE A 299 7.17 26.15 -1.12
CA ILE A 299 6.51 24.88 -1.47
C ILE A 299 5.05 24.93 -1.07
N GLN A 300 4.72 25.44 0.12
CA GLN A 300 3.33 25.60 0.56
C GLN A 300 2.50 26.41 -0.45
N ASP A 301 3.03 27.54 -0.94
CA ASP A 301 2.35 28.36 -1.95
C ASP A 301 2.14 27.60 -3.26
N ARG A 302 3.11 26.75 -3.65
CA ARG A 302 3.01 25.91 -4.84
C ARG A 302 1.97 24.79 -4.71
N LEU A 303 1.80 24.23 -3.51
CA LEU A 303 0.85 23.14 -3.24
C LEU A 303 -0.59 23.64 -3.02
N ARG A 304 -0.77 24.91 -2.61
CA ARG A 304 -2.08 25.47 -2.26
C ARG A 304 -3.17 25.33 -3.35
N PRO A 305 -2.88 25.55 -4.65
CA PRO A 305 -3.87 25.31 -5.71
C PRO A 305 -4.36 23.85 -5.79
N TYR A 306 -3.48 22.89 -5.48
CA TYR A 306 -3.79 21.46 -5.49
C TYR A 306 -4.59 21.05 -4.26
N LEU A 307 -4.29 21.62 -3.08
CA LEU A 307 -5.04 21.38 -1.85
C LEU A 307 -6.52 21.76 -1.99
N ASN A 308 -6.80 22.90 -2.62
CA ASN A 308 -8.18 23.35 -2.86
C ASN A 308 -8.95 22.36 -3.75
N GLN A 309 -8.29 21.78 -4.75
CA GLN A 309 -8.88 20.73 -5.60
C GLN A 309 -9.08 19.41 -4.86
N PHE A 310 -8.22 19.11 -3.89
CA PHE A 310 -8.26 17.86 -3.11
C PHE A 310 -9.43 17.83 -2.12
N GLY A 311 -9.78 18.96 -1.51
CA GLY A 311 -10.87 19.07 -0.53
C GLY A 311 -12.29 19.12 -1.14
N GLU A 312 -12.41 19.37 -2.43
CA GLU A 312 -13.70 19.41 -3.16
C GLU A 312 -14.11 18.04 -3.75
N ALA A 313 -13.23 17.03 -3.70
CA ALA A 313 -13.39 15.72 -4.33
C ALA A 313 -13.83 14.61 -3.37
#